data_AF-A0A196SAI7-F1
#
_entry.id   AF-A0A196SAI7-F1
#
_cell.length_a   1.000
_cell.length_b   1.000
_cell.length_c   1.000
_cell.angle_alpha   90.00
_cell.angle_beta   90.00
_cell.angle_gamma   90.00
#
_symmetry.space_group_name_H-M   'P 1'
#
loop_
_entity.id
_entity.type
_entity.pdbx_description
1 polymer ?
#
loop_
_entity_poly.entity_id
_entity_poly.type
_entity_poly.pdbx_seq_one_letter_code
_entity_poly.pdbx_strand_id
1 'polypeptide(L)'
;MDGPQDANHVVRVVNVNVLDNPTSLTNPFQFEIIFESSRDLLDDLEWKLTYVGDHRTVEGDQVLDSVMIGPISRGTHKFCLQTNPPDVSRIPEDCLLGLTVVFLSGCYRSQEFVRVGYYVNNTCTTCWKQFSQIQRCILAEKPRMTLTPILWD
;
A
#
# COMPACT_ATOMS: atom_id res chain seq x y z
N MET A 1 18.58 -28.38 19.93
CA MET A 1 17.32 -28.85 19.31
C MET A 1 16.41 -27.64 19.31
N ASP A 2 16.55 -26.78 18.31
CA ASP A 2 15.82 -25.52 18.23
C ASP A 2 14.63 -25.66 17.29
N GLY A 3 13.46 -25.28 17.84
CA GLY A 3 12.43 -24.51 17.14
C GLY A 3 11.52 -25.25 16.16
N PRO A 4 10.19 -25.05 16.22
CA PRO A 4 9.28 -25.52 15.19
C PRO A 4 9.54 -24.77 13.88
N GLN A 5 9.38 -25.49 12.76
CA GLN A 5 9.53 -25.02 11.38
C GLN A 5 8.85 -23.67 11.14
N ASP A 6 9.65 -22.61 10.96
CA ASP A 6 9.18 -21.37 10.34
C ASP A 6 8.67 -21.72 8.94
N ALA A 7 7.37 -21.53 8.71
CA ALA A 7 6.81 -21.58 7.38
C ALA A 7 7.61 -20.64 6.48
N ASN A 8 8.22 -21.21 5.44
CA ASN A 8 9.33 -20.67 4.67
C ASN A 8 8.92 -19.46 3.80
N HIS A 9 8.66 -18.30 4.41
CA HIS A 9 8.39 -17.07 3.68
C HIS A 9 9.68 -16.55 3.06
N VAL A 10 9.75 -16.55 1.72
CA VAL A 10 10.92 -16.03 0.99
C VAL A 10 11.08 -14.53 1.23
N VAL A 11 9.99 -13.77 1.11
CA VAL A 11 9.91 -12.35 1.51
C VAL A 11 8.89 -12.19 2.62
N ARG A 12 9.27 -11.51 3.70
CA ARG A 12 8.39 -11.19 4.84
C ARG A 12 8.39 -9.68 5.08
N VAL A 13 7.21 -9.07 5.08
CA VAL A 13 7.09 -7.66 5.51
C VAL A 13 7.25 -7.59 7.02
N VAL A 14 8.21 -6.78 7.47
CA VAL A 14 8.51 -6.57 8.89
C VAL A 14 7.67 -5.41 9.43
N ASN A 15 7.64 -4.29 8.70
CA ASN A 15 6.88 -3.12 9.10
C ASN A 15 6.53 -2.24 7.90
N VAL A 16 5.44 -1.48 8.03
CA VAL A 16 5.02 -0.46 7.07
C VAL A 16 4.60 0.78 7.86
N ASN A 17 5.46 1.79 7.85
CA ASN A 17 5.18 3.06 8.53
C ASN A 17 4.47 3.99 7.55
N VAL A 18 3.30 4.48 7.94
CA VAL A 18 2.60 5.55 7.22
C VAL A 18 3.25 6.88 7.57
N LEU A 19 3.71 7.61 6.56
CA LEU A 19 4.32 8.94 6.70
C LEU A 19 3.34 10.01 6.19
N ASP A 20 3.59 11.28 6.56
CA ASP A 20 2.76 12.43 6.20
C ASP A 20 1.24 12.18 6.41
N ASN A 21 0.85 11.90 7.66
CA ASN A 21 -0.52 11.53 8.00
C ASN A 21 -0.95 12.13 9.36
N PRO A 22 -2.11 12.80 9.46
CA PRO A 22 -3.04 13.15 8.37
C PRO A 22 -2.48 14.25 7.45
N THR A 23 -2.94 14.28 6.20
CA THR A 23 -2.48 15.24 5.17
C THR A 23 -3.61 15.58 4.19
N SER A 24 -3.36 16.43 3.20
CA SER A 24 -4.37 16.76 2.18
C SER A 24 -4.65 15.57 1.24
N LEU A 25 -5.90 15.41 0.77
CA LEU A 25 -6.26 14.40 -0.24
C LEU A 25 -5.38 14.51 -1.50
N THR A 26 -4.98 15.73 -1.85
CA THR A 26 -4.13 16.02 -3.02
C THR A 26 -2.64 15.87 -2.76
N ASN A 27 -2.22 15.52 -1.54
CA ASN A 27 -0.81 15.25 -1.24
C ASN A 27 -0.44 13.80 -1.58
N PRO A 28 0.82 13.55 -1.97
CA PRO A 28 1.36 12.21 -2.17
C PRO A 28 1.09 11.28 -1.00
N PHE A 29 0.95 9.98 -1.27
CA PHE A 29 1.09 8.99 -0.19
C PHE A 29 2.56 8.68 0.03
N GLN A 30 2.93 8.45 1.29
CA GLN A 30 4.29 8.11 1.67
C GLN A 30 4.27 6.94 2.66
N PHE A 31 4.96 5.85 2.31
CA PHE A 31 5.11 4.67 3.15
C PHE A 31 6.59 4.32 3.27
N GLU A 32 7.10 4.15 4.49
CA GLU A 32 8.39 3.48 4.71
C GLU A 32 8.14 1.99 4.90
N ILE A 33 8.65 1.18 3.97
CA ILE A 33 8.43 -0.26 3.92
C ILE A 33 9.71 -0.95 4.36
N ILE A 34 9.60 -1.83 5.35
CA ILE A 34 10.68 -2.68 5.86
C ILE A 34 10.29 -4.13 5.62
N PHE A 35 11.13 -4.86 4.90
CA PHE A 35 10.92 -6.29 4.64
C PHE A 35 12.23 -7.06 4.77
N GLU A 36 12.11 -8.38 4.96
CA GLU A 36 13.23 -9.31 4.98
C GLU A 36 13.11 -10.30 3.82
N SER A 37 14.25 -10.58 3.18
CA SER A 37 14.38 -11.69 2.24
C SER A 37 15.26 -12.79 2.85
N SER A 38 14.80 -14.04 2.80
CA SER A 38 15.56 -15.19 3.32
C SER A 38 16.62 -15.71 2.34
N ARG A 39 16.53 -15.35 1.06
CA ARG A 39 17.50 -15.67 -0.01
C ARG A 39 17.60 -14.54 -1.02
N ASP A 40 18.59 -14.60 -1.91
CA ASP A 40 18.68 -13.68 -3.04
C ASP A 40 17.53 -13.97 -4.03
N LEU A 41 16.93 -12.93 -4.59
CA LEU A 41 15.93 -13.05 -5.66
C LEU A 41 16.55 -12.75 -7.01
N LEU A 42 16.09 -13.45 -8.03
CA LEU A 42 16.57 -13.29 -9.40
C LEU A 42 15.98 -12.06 -10.09
N ASP A 43 14.71 -11.76 -9.78
CA ASP A 43 13.96 -10.66 -10.35
C ASP A 43 13.59 -9.62 -9.28
N ASP A 44 13.16 -8.45 -9.75
CA ASP A 44 12.74 -7.34 -8.91
C ASP A 44 11.39 -7.64 -8.22
N LEU A 45 11.20 -7.05 -7.04
CA LEU A 45 9.90 -6.96 -6.39
C LEU A 45 9.15 -5.73 -6.91
N GLU A 46 7.90 -5.92 -7.32
CA GLU A 46 7.01 -4.81 -7.64
C GLU A 46 6.23 -4.41 -6.38
N TRP A 47 6.27 -3.14 -6.02
CA TRP A 47 5.45 -2.56 -4.95
C TRP A 47 4.49 -1.54 -5.53
N LYS A 48 3.19 -1.77 -5.33
CA LYS A 48 2.12 -1.01 -5.95
C LYS A 48 1.16 -0.47 -4.90
N LEU A 49 0.78 0.80 -5.02
CA LEU A 49 -0.29 1.39 -4.20
C LEU A 49 -1.55 1.59 -5.03
N THR A 50 -2.67 1.02 -4.55
CA THR A 50 -3.99 1.15 -5.18
C THR A 50 -4.94 1.87 -4.24
N TYR A 51 -5.66 2.88 -4.73
CA TYR A 51 -6.71 3.60 -4.01
C TYR A 51 -8.08 3.14 -4.48
N VAL A 52 -8.96 2.78 -3.55
CA VAL A 52 -10.34 2.39 -3.86
C VAL A 52 -11.18 3.65 -4.08
N GLY A 53 -11.55 3.90 -5.33
CA GLY A 53 -12.32 5.09 -5.71
C GLY A 53 -13.80 4.98 -5.35
N ASP A 54 -14.37 3.80 -5.49
CA ASP A 54 -15.77 3.51 -5.18
C ASP A 54 -15.85 2.14 -4.50
N HIS A 55 -16.35 2.09 -3.26
CA HIS A 55 -16.45 0.83 -2.51
C HIS A 55 -17.44 -0.19 -3.13
N ARG A 56 -18.23 0.23 -4.14
CA ARG A 56 -19.24 -0.59 -4.82
C ARG A 56 -18.65 -1.37 -6.01
N THR A 57 -17.52 -0.94 -6.56
CA THR A 57 -16.93 -1.54 -7.78
C THR A 57 -15.42 -1.40 -7.81
N VAL A 58 -14.74 -2.36 -8.41
CA VAL A 58 -13.27 -2.31 -8.64
C VAL A 58 -12.90 -1.50 -9.88
N GLU A 59 -13.85 -1.15 -10.75
CA GLU A 59 -13.59 -0.39 -11.98
C GLU A 59 -13.09 1.04 -11.70
N GLY A 60 -13.44 1.58 -10.51
CA GLY A 60 -13.00 2.89 -10.04
C GLY A 60 -11.66 2.87 -9.30
N ASP A 61 -11.05 1.71 -9.08
CA ASP A 61 -9.79 1.59 -8.37
C ASP A 61 -8.64 2.20 -9.18
N GLN A 62 -7.78 2.94 -8.50
CA GLN A 62 -6.70 3.68 -9.12
C GLN A 62 -5.36 3.17 -8.61
N VAL A 63 -4.55 2.61 -9.51
CA VAL A 63 -3.13 2.39 -9.23
C VAL A 63 -2.45 3.75 -9.25
N LEU A 64 -1.99 4.21 -8.08
CA LEU A 64 -1.40 5.54 -7.93
C LEU A 64 0.05 5.57 -8.40
N ASP A 65 0.78 4.50 -8.11
CA ASP A 65 2.13 4.27 -8.59
C ASP A 65 2.53 2.79 -8.42
N SER A 66 3.55 2.38 -9.16
CA SER A 66 4.21 1.08 -9.02
C SER A 66 5.72 1.22 -9.18
N VAL A 67 6.47 0.65 -8.25
CA VAL A 67 7.94 0.71 -8.26
C VAL A 67 8.54 -0.69 -8.26
N MET A 68 9.57 -0.88 -9.07
CA MET A 68 10.38 -2.09 -9.10
C MET A 68 11.60 -1.91 -8.19
N ILE A 69 11.81 -2.83 -7.26
CA ILE A 69 12.93 -2.83 -6.33
C ILE A 69 13.74 -4.10 -6.57
N GLY A 70 14.97 -3.92 -7.06
CA GLY A 70 15.95 -4.99 -7.15
C GLY A 70 17.30 -4.51 -7.66
N PRO A 71 18.31 -5.41 -7.69
CA PRO A 71 18.24 -6.80 -7.26
C PRO A 71 18.06 -6.93 -5.72
N ILE A 72 17.33 -7.95 -5.26
CA ILE A 72 17.07 -8.19 -3.83
C ILE A 72 18.04 -9.24 -3.29
N SER A 73 18.97 -8.83 -2.43
CA SER A 73 19.83 -9.75 -1.69
C SER A 73 19.13 -10.31 -0.44
N ARG A 74 19.63 -11.41 0.10
CA ARG A 74 19.26 -11.89 1.43
C ARG A 74 19.52 -10.81 2.48
N GLY A 75 18.57 -10.62 3.41
CA GLY A 75 18.69 -9.69 4.52
C GLY A 75 17.49 -8.75 4.65
N THR A 76 17.65 -7.73 5.49
CA THR A 76 16.63 -6.70 5.75
C THR A 76 16.79 -5.53 4.79
N HIS A 77 15.69 -5.13 4.16
CA HIS A 77 15.60 -4.02 3.22
C HIS A 77 14.64 -2.96 3.76
N LYS A 78 14.96 -1.70 3.45
CA LYS A 78 14.13 -0.56 3.81
C LYS A 78 14.13 0.44 2.67
N PHE A 79 12.95 0.91 2.28
CA PHE A 79 12.81 2.00 1.32
C PHE A 79 11.55 2.82 1.59
N CYS A 80 11.50 4.02 1.02
CA CYS A 80 10.32 4.87 1.06
C CYS A 80 9.62 4.82 -0.29
N LEU A 81 8.36 4.39 -0.29
CA LEU A 81 7.46 4.49 -1.42
C LEU A 81 6.72 5.83 -1.33
N GLN A 82 6.94 6.71 -2.30
CA GLN A 82 6.13 7.91 -2.50
C GLN A 82 5.33 7.72 -3.80
N THR A 83 4.03 7.98 -3.75
CA THR A 83 3.12 7.83 -4.92
C THR A 83 2.33 9.09 -5.15
N ASN A 84 1.74 9.23 -6.33
CA ASN A 84 0.82 10.31 -6.64
C ASN A 84 -0.44 10.26 -5.75
N PRO A 85 -1.14 11.39 -5.52
CA PRO A 85 -2.52 11.36 -5.00
C PRO A 85 -3.47 10.68 -5.99
N PRO A 86 -4.68 10.26 -5.58
CA PRO A 86 -5.67 9.75 -6.52
C PRO A 86 -6.16 10.87 -7.45
N ASP A 87 -6.55 10.51 -8.67
CA ASP A 87 -7.28 11.40 -9.55
C ASP A 87 -8.71 11.55 -9.04
N VAL A 88 -8.95 12.65 -8.33
CA VAL A 88 -10.23 13.02 -7.73
C VAL A 88 -11.35 13.20 -8.76
N SER A 89 -11.03 13.48 -10.02
CA SER A 89 -12.04 13.62 -11.07
C SER A 89 -12.69 12.29 -11.46
N ARG A 90 -12.03 11.17 -11.13
CA ARG A 90 -12.51 9.80 -11.37
C ARG A 90 -13.22 9.19 -10.16
N ILE A 91 -13.29 9.91 -9.03
CA ILE A 91 -13.96 9.46 -7.81
C ILE A 91 -15.38 10.02 -7.80
N PRO A 92 -16.43 9.18 -7.61
CA PRO A 92 -17.79 9.67 -7.41
C PRO A 92 -17.87 10.68 -6.26
N GLU A 93 -18.67 11.74 -6.42
CA GLU A 93 -18.74 12.82 -5.43
C GLU A 93 -19.20 12.32 -4.05
N ASP A 94 -20.09 11.32 -4.02
CA ASP A 94 -20.58 10.65 -2.81
C ASP A 94 -19.54 9.73 -2.14
N CYS A 95 -18.42 9.42 -2.83
CA CYS A 95 -17.31 8.61 -2.33
C CYS A 95 -16.08 9.45 -1.92
N LEU A 96 -16.08 10.77 -2.14
CA LEU A 96 -14.94 11.62 -1.80
C LEU A 96 -14.73 11.77 -0.29
N LEU A 97 -15.82 11.81 0.48
CA LEU A 97 -15.80 11.92 1.94
C LEU A 97 -16.15 10.59 2.60
N GLY A 98 -15.67 10.40 3.82
CA GLY A 98 -15.90 9.21 4.61
C GLY A 98 -14.80 8.17 4.43
N LEU A 99 -15.16 6.90 4.66
CA LEU A 99 -14.21 5.79 4.67
C LEU A 99 -14.01 5.21 3.27
N THR A 100 -12.75 5.03 2.91
CA THR A 100 -12.30 4.22 1.78
C THR A 100 -11.09 3.38 2.19
N VAL A 101 -10.45 2.70 1.24
CA VAL A 101 -9.32 1.80 1.46
C VAL A 101 -8.20 2.11 0.47
N VAL A 102 -6.97 1.97 0.93
CA VAL A 102 -5.80 1.82 0.06
C VAL A 102 -5.16 0.45 0.25
N PHE A 103 -4.68 -0.15 -0.83
CA PHE A 103 -3.95 -1.41 -0.84
C PHE A 103 -2.51 -1.18 -1.26
N LEU A 104 -1.57 -1.52 -0.38
CA LEU A 104 -0.16 -1.69 -0.72
C LEU A 104 0.08 -3.16 -1.05
N SER A 105 0.35 -3.46 -2.31
CA SER A 105 0.61 -4.81 -2.82
C SER A 105 2.09 -5.00 -3.11
N GLY A 106 2.64 -6.14 -2.70
CA GLY A 106 3.95 -6.62 -3.12
C GLY A 106 3.78 -7.81 -4.05
N CYS A 107 4.42 -7.76 -5.22
CA CYS A 107 4.42 -8.82 -6.23
C CYS A 107 5.85 -9.26 -6.57
N TYR A 108 5.98 -10.54 -6.91
CA TYR A 108 7.19 -11.10 -7.53
C TYR A 108 6.76 -11.86 -8.79
N ARG A 109 7.36 -11.54 -9.95
CA ARG A 109 6.98 -12.11 -11.26
C ARG A 109 5.46 -12.04 -11.52
N SER A 110 4.86 -10.87 -11.24
CA SER A 110 3.43 -10.60 -11.36
C SER A 110 2.51 -11.44 -10.45
N GLN A 111 3.06 -12.23 -9.52
CA GLN A 111 2.30 -12.92 -8.49
C GLN A 111 2.32 -12.08 -7.21
N GLU A 112 1.15 -11.64 -6.76
CA GLU A 112 1.00 -10.92 -5.49
C GLU A 112 1.24 -11.88 -4.32
N PHE A 113 2.25 -11.61 -3.49
CA PHE A 113 2.56 -12.41 -2.30
C PHE A 113 2.07 -11.74 -1.00
N VAL A 114 1.89 -10.43 -1.02
CA VAL A 114 1.40 -9.66 0.12
C VAL A 114 0.48 -8.53 -0.33
N ARG A 115 -0.58 -8.31 0.44
CA ARG A 115 -1.43 -7.13 0.34
C ARG A 115 -1.67 -6.56 1.74
N VAL A 116 -1.38 -5.27 1.92
CA VAL A 116 -1.64 -4.53 3.16
C VAL A 116 -2.71 -3.49 2.87
N GLY A 117 -3.90 -3.70 3.44
CA GLY A 117 -5.03 -2.77 3.34
C GLY A 117 -5.07 -1.80 4.52
N TYR A 118 -5.19 -0.51 4.23
CA TYR A 118 -5.45 0.53 5.23
C TYR A 118 -6.80 1.18 4.98
N TYR A 119 -7.57 1.38 6.05
CA TYR A 119 -8.70 2.30 5.99
C TYR A 119 -8.19 3.74 5.91
N VAL A 120 -8.82 4.52 5.06
CA VAL A 120 -8.57 5.93 4.85
C VAL A 120 -9.86 6.68 5.14
N ASN A 121 -9.81 7.67 6.01
CA ASN A 121 -10.93 8.54 6.29
C ASN A 121 -10.68 9.93 5.70
N ASN A 122 -11.52 10.32 4.74
CA ASN A 122 -11.50 11.64 4.15
C ASN A 122 -12.54 12.52 4.84
N THR A 123 -12.11 13.61 5.46
CA THR A 123 -12.99 14.53 6.15
C THR A 123 -12.82 15.95 5.63
N CYS A 124 -13.89 16.73 5.70
CA CYS A 124 -13.82 18.17 5.48
C CYS A 124 -14.70 18.87 6.51
N THR A 125 -14.20 19.94 7.12
CA THR A 125 -14.91 20.72 8.13
C THR A 125 -15.92 21.70 7.54
N THR A 126 -15.87 21.94 6.23
CA THR A 126 -16.75 22.85 5.50
C THR A 126 -17.26 22.18 4.23
N CYS A 127 -18.25 22.78 3.55
CA CYS A 127 -18.55 22.39 2.18
C CYS A 127 -17.31 22.67 1.32
N TRP A 128 -16.55 21.64 1.00
CA TRP A 128 -15.29 21.75 0.28
C TRP A 128 -15.53 22.41 -1.08
N LYS A 129 -14.78 23.48 -1.37
CA LYS A 129 -14.78 24.15 -2.69
C LYS A 129 -13.57 23.73 -3.53
N GLN A 130 -12.53 23.24 -2.86
CA GLN A 130 -11.29 22.77 -3.45
C GLN A 130 -10.93 21.43 -2.81
N PHE A 131 -10.48 20.46 -3.61
CA PHE A 131 -10.11 19.13 -3.12
C PHE A 131 -8.95 19.16 -2.10
N SER A 132 -8.10 20.18 -2.15
CA SER A 132 -7.01 20.39 -1.18
C SER A 132 -7.52 20.61 0.26
N GLN A 133 -8.78 21.02 0.43
CA GLN A 133 -9.43 21.22 1.73
C GLN A 133 -9.93 19.91 2.36
N ILE A 134 -9.92 18.81 1.60
CA ILE A 134 -10.26 17.49 2.11
C ILE A 134 -9.02 16.94 2.81
N GLN A 135 -9.14 16.64 4.09
CA GLN A 135 -8.10 16.02 4.89
C GLN A 135 -8.23 14.50 4.81
N ARG A 136 -7.17 13.84 4.39
CA ARG A 136 -7.01 12.39 4.34
C ARG A 136 -6.30 11.91 5.62
N CYS A 137 -6.90 10.95 6.32
CA CYS A 137 -6.31 10.30 7.49
C CYS A 137 -6.31 8.78 7.30
N ILE A 138 -5.12 8.19 7.21
CA ILE A 138 -4.91 6.75 7.14
C ILE A 138 -4.91 6.18 8.56
N LEU A 139 -5.76 5.19 8.81
CA LEU A 139 -5.86 4.50 10.11
C LEU A 139 -4.73 3.46 10.24
N ALA A 140 -3.52 3.95 10.49
CA ALA A 140 -2.29 3.17 10.46
C ALA A 140 -2.19 2.06 11.54
N GLU A 141 -2.96 2.16 12.63
CA GLU A 141 -2.91 1.21 13.75
C GLU A 141 -3.60 -0.13 13.46
N LYS A 142 -4.48 -0.18 12.47
CA LYS A 142 -5.29 -1.39 12.16
C LYS A 142 -5.18 -1.79 10.69
N PRO A 143 -3.96 -2.05 10.17
CA PRO A 143 -3.82 -2.57 8.82
C PRO A 143 -4.40 -3.98 8.74
N ARG A 144 -4.97 -4.32 7.59
CA ARG A 144 -5.32 -5.70 7.26
C ARG A 144 -4.30 -6.27 6.31
N MET A 145 -3.49 -7.20 6.80
CA MET A 145 -2.50 -7.90 6.00
C MET A 145 -3.08 -9.21 5.48
N THR A 146 -2.88 -9.48 4.19
CA THR A 146 -3.18 -10.76 3.54
C THR A 146 -1.91 -11.27 2.88
N LEU A 147 -1.56 -12.52 3.16
CA LEU A 147 -0.41 -13.21 2.59
C LEU A 147 -0.91 -14.27 1.61
N THR A 148 -0.38 -14.25 0.40
CA THR A 148 -0.72 -15.23 -0.65
C THR A 148 0.52 -16.05 -0.95
N PRO A 149 0.47 -17.39 -0.83
CA PRO A 149 1.56 -18.25 -1.26
C PRO A 149 1.79 -18.12 -2.77
N ILE A 150 3.05 -17.97 -3.19
CA ILE A 150 3.44 -17.88 -4.61
C ILE A 150 4.63 -18.80 -4.89
N LEU A 151 4.88 -19.05 -6.17
CA LEU A 151 6.10 -19.72 -6.62
C LEU A 151 7.23 -18.70 -6.76
N TRP A 152 8.32 -18.93 -6.03
CA TRP A 152 9.49 -18.04 -5.97
C TRP A 152 10.66 -18.49 -6.87
N ASP A 153 10.54 -19.67 -7.47
CA ASP A 153 11.54 -20.25 -8.38
C ASP A 153 11.29 -19.85 -9.83
#